data_AF-A0A0A9X5W6-F1
#
_entry.id   AF-A0A0A9X5W6-F1
#
_cell.length_a   1.000
_cell.length_b   1.000
_cell.length_c   1.000
_cell.angle_alpha   90.00
_cell.angle_beta   90.00
_cell.angle_gamma   90.00
#
_symmetry.space_group_name_H-M   'P 1'
#
loop_
_entity.id
_entity.type
_entity.pdbx_description
1 polymer ?
#
loop_
_entity_poly.entity_id
_entity_poly.type
_entity_poly.pdbx_seq_one_letter_code
_entity_poly.pdbx_strand_id
1 'polypeptide(L)'
;MRGLLKKDAHAIEKLLTTLQPDMLCLQETKLNVHDAEANAKLGVVDGYHFVDHPCASTKGYSGTRVYVKNATFGGPYQAQTVCGFTFPAGVLREGTNSATRPEADSEDGNSSKNNKTSSSKDV
;
A
#
# COMPACT_ATOMS: atom_id res chain seq x y z
N MET A 1 -0.24 -3.53 -12.26
CA MET A 1 0.43 -2.65 -13.26
C MET A 1 1.24 -3.38 -14.33
N ARG A 2 2.14 -4.32 -13.98
CA ARG A 2 2.97 -5.05 -14.98
C ARG A 2 2.15 -5.71 -16.10
N GLY A 3 1.04 -6.35 -15.76
CA GLY A 3 0.16 -6.99 -16.74
C GLY A 3 -0.55 -5.98 -17.67
N LEU A 4 -0.85 -4.77 -17.19
CA LEU A 4 -1.43 -3.69 -17.99
C LEU A 4 -0.40 -3.19 -18.99
N LEU A 5 0.79 -2.80 -18.52
CA LEU A 5 1.85 -2.22 -19.36
C LEU A 5 2.50 -3.24 -20.31
N LYS A 6 2.37 -4.54 -20.03
CA LYS A 6 2.71 -5.59 -21.00
C LYS A 6 1.71 -5.69 -22.15
N LYS A 7 0.43 -5.41 -21.90
CA LYS A 7 -0.63 -5.44 -22.92
C LYS A 7 -0.66 -4.16 -23.74
N ASP A 8 -0.46 -3.03 -23.08
CA ASP A 8 -0.40 -1.71 -23.68
C ASP A 8 0.63 -0.86 -22.91
N ALA A 9 1.79 -0.65 -23.54
CA ALA A 9 2.90 0.09 -22.95
C ALA A 9 2.56 1.57 -22.68
N HIS A 10 1.56 2.13 -23.37
CA HIS A 10 1.18 3.53 -23.29
C HIS A 10 -0.13 3.74 -22.51
N ALA A 11 -0.70 2.70 -21.90
CA ALA A 11 -2.00 2.79 -21.21
C ALA A 11 -2.07 3.92 -20.17
N ILE A 12 -1.00 4.08 -19.37
CA ILE A 12 -0.94 5.11 -18.33
C ILE A 12 -0.71 6.50 -18.92
N GLU A 13 0.19 6.61 -19.89
CA GLU A 13 0.44 7.87 -20.62
C GLU A 13 -0.84 8.38 -21.28
N LYS A 14 -1.56 7.52 -21.99
CA LYS A 14 -2.84 7.84 -22.62
C LYS A 14 -3.87 8.33 -21.60
N LEU A 15 -3.98 7.68 -20.45
CA LEU A 15 -4.90 8.08 -19.39
C LEU A 15 -4.55 9.48 -18.84
N LEU A 16 -3.28 9.70 -18.48
CA LEU A 16 -2.80 10.93 -17.87
C LEU A 16 -2.83 12.12 -18.84
N THR A 17 -2.57 11.90 -20.12
CA THR A 17 -2.64 12.95 -21.16
C THR A 17 -4.08 13.30 -21.53
N THR A 18 -4.98 12.30 -21.53
CA THR A 18 -6.40 12.52 -21.89
C THR A 18 -7.17 13.19 -20.76
N LEU A 19 -7.05 12.68 -19.53
CA LEU A 19 -7.85 13.16 -18.40
C LEU A 19 -7.19 14.31 -17.64
N GLN A 20 -5.87 14.45 -17.76
CA GLN A 20 -5.07 15.46 -17.06
C GLN A 20 -5.37 15.60 -15.55
N PRO A 21 -5.54 14.50 -14.78
CA PRO A 21 -5.86 14.59 -13.37
C PRO A 21 -4.70 15.23 -12.60
N ASP A 22 -4.96 15.89 -11.48
CA ASP A 22 -3.86 16.40 -10.64
C ASP A 22 -3.17 15.27 -9.88
N MET A 23 -3.91 14.20 -9.55
CA MET A 23 -3.41 12.98 -8.93
C MET A 23 -4.11 11.75 -9.51
N LEU A 24 -3.35 10.68 -9.72
CA LEU A 24 -3.87 9.35 -10.08
C LEU A 24 -3.34 8.32 -9.08
N CYS A 25 -4.24 7.64 -8.39
CA CYS A 25 -3.92 6.58 -7.43
C CYS A 25 -4.17 5.21 -8.07
N LEU A 26 -3.14 4.37 -8.09
CA LEU A 26 -3.22 2.99 -8.54
C LEU A 26 -3.00 2.03 -7.37
N GLN A 27 -3.90 1.07 -7.23
CA GLN A 27 -3.73 -0.09 -6.35
C GLN A 27 -3.46 -1.36 -7.17
N GLU A 28 -2.99 -2.41 -6.50
CA GLU A 28 -2.63 -3.68 -7.16
C GLU A 28 -1.57 -3.48 -8.26
N THR A 29 -0.52 -2.72 -7.95
CA THR A 29 0.57 -2.47 -8.90
C THR A 29 1.37 -3.75 -9.16
N LYS A 30 1.50 -4.61 -8.15
CA LYS A 30 2.22 -5.90 -8.19
C LYS A 30 3.69 -5.75 -8.58
N LEU A 31 4.28 -4.62 -8.18
CA LEU A 31 5.71 -4.38 -8.29
C LEU A 31 6.47 -5.12 -7.18
N ASN A 32 7.75 -5.38 -7.41
CA ASN A 32 8.61 -6.01 -6.41
C ASN A 32 9.52 -4.96 -5.78
N VAL A 33 9.70 -5.02 -4.46
CA VAL A 33 10.57 -4.09 -3.72
C VAL A 33 12.03 -4.16 -4.19
N HIS A 34 12.52 -5.35 -4.56
CA HIS A 34 13.91 -5.56 -4.98
C HIS A 34 14.21 -5.13 -6.43
N ASP A 35 13.21 -4.73 -7.21
CA ASP A 35 13.36 -4.32 -8.61
C ASP A 35 13.31 -2.78 -8.77
N ALA A 36 13.89 -2.03 -7.83
CA ALA A 36 13.74 -0.58 -7.72
C ALA A 36 14.07 0.18 -9.02
N GLU A 37 15.19 -0.14 -9.68
CA GLU A 37 15.58 0.52 -10.93
C GLU A 37 14.60 0.25 -12.08
N ALA A 38 14.04 -0.97 -12.15
CA ALA A 38 13.07 -1.33 -13.17
C ALA A 38 11.72 -0.64 -12.91
N ASN A 39 11.29 -0.57 -11.64
CA ASN A 39 10.08 0.12 -11.24
C ASN A 39 10.14 1.63 -11.56
N ALA A 40 11.30 2.25 -11.33
CA ALA A 40 11.54 3.66 -11.60
C ALA A 40 11.42 4.03 -13.09
N LYS A 41 11.64 3.07 -14.00
CA LYS A 41 11.55 3.28 -15.46
C LYS A 41 10.18 2.89 -16.03
N LEU A 42 9.44 2.04 -15.32
CA LEU A 42 8.18 1.50 -15.81
C LEU A 42 7.07 2.54 -15.68
N GLY A 43 6.43 2.93 -16.79
CA GLY A 43 5.26 3.83 -16.77
C GLY A 43 5.59 5.25 -16.33
N VAL A 44 6.78 5.74 -16.65
CA VAL A 44 7.15 7.17 -16.53
C VAL A 44 6.31 7.97 -17.53
N VAL A 45 5.81 9.14 -17.12
CA VAL A 45 5.02 10.03 -17.97
C VAL A 45 5.45 11.46 -17.70
N ASP A 46 5.75 12.21 -18.76
CA ASP A 46 6.18 13.61 -18.65
C ASP A 46 5.12 14.48 -17.98
N GLY A 47 5.58 15.44 -17.16
CA GLY A 47 4.71 16.32 -16.39
C GLY A 47 4.11 15.70 -15.13
N TYR A 48 4.39 14.43 -14.84
CA TYR A 48 3.98 13.76 -13.61
C TYR A 48 5.17 13.17 -12.85
N HIS A 49 5.18 13.41 -11.55
CA HIS A 49 6.00 12.70 -10.59
C HIS A 49 5.22 11.47 -10.11
N PHE A 50 5.89 10.37 -9.75
CA PHE A 50 5.22 9.26 -9.09
C PHE A 50 5.99 8.72 -7.90
N VAL A 51 5.26 8.09 -6.98
CA VAL A 51 5.81 7.40 -5.81
C VAL A 51 5.25 6.00 -5.74
N ASP A 52 6.15 5.04 -5.58
CA ASP A 52 5.83 3.63 -5.40
C ASP A 52 5.81 3.25 -3.92
N HIS A 53 4.86 2.39 -3.56
CA HIS A 53 4.88 1.64 -2.32
C HIS A 53 4.57 0.16 -2.63
N PRO A 54 5.56 -0.61 -3.10
CA PRO A 54 5.39 -2.02 -3.42
C PRO A 54 5.21 -2.85 -2.14
N CYS A 55 4.50 -3.98 -2.24
CA CYS A 55 4.34 -4.89 -1.10
C CYS A 55 5.68 -5.55 -0.74
N ALA A 56 6.13 -5.37 0.50
CA ALA A 56 7.38 -5.96 0.99
C ALA A 56 7.23 -7.42 1.44
N SER A 57 6.05 -7.83 1.89
CA SER A 57 5.83 -9.17 2.44
C SER A 57 5.66 -10.25 1.36
N THR A 58 5.16 -9.89 0.17
CA THR A 58 4.78 -10.86 -0.86
C THR A 58 5.11 -10.34 -2.25
N LYS A 59 5.93 -11.10 -2.97
CA LYS A 59 6.38 -10.76 -4.34
C LYS A 59 5.20 -10.73 -5.31
N GLY A 60 5.11 -9.68 -6.13
CA GLY A 60 4.09 -9.56 -7.17
C GLY A 60 2.65 -9.46 -6.65
N TYR A 61 2.47 -9.02 -5.41
CA TYR A 61 1.16 -8.88 -4.77
C TYR A 61 0.91 -7.43 -4.33
N SER A 62 -0.36 -7.02 -4.28
CA SER A 62 -0.79 -5.71 -3.78
C SER A 62 0.05 -4.56 -4.38
N GLY A 63 0.53 -3.65 -3.52
CA GLY A 63 1.34 -2.50 -3.87
C GLY A 63 0.52 -1.35 -4.44
N THR A 64 0.99 -0.13 -4.19
CA THR A 64 0.36 1.10 -4.67
C THR A 64 1.35 1.97 -5.43
N ARG A 65 0.83 2.81 -6.33
CA ARG A 65 1.56 3.90 -6.98
C ARG A 65 0.66 5.11 -7.04
N VAL A 66 1.22 6.29 -6.76
CA VAL A 66 0.51 7.56 -6.94
C VAL A 66 1.28 8.41 -7.94
N TYR A 67 0.61 8.87 -8.99
CA TYR A 67 1.09 9.94 -9.86
C TYR A 67 0.57 11.28 -9.37
N VAL A 68 1.41 12.30 -9.41
CA VAL A 68 1.10 13.69 -9.03
C VAL A 68 1.61 14.60 -10.13
N LYS A 69 0.76 15.48 -10.66
CA LYS A 69 1.16 16.48 -11.65
C LYS A 69 2.27 17.36 -11.05
N ASN A 70 3.32 17.64 -11.82
CA ASN A 70 4.50 18.38 -11.33
C ASN A 70 4.14 19.77 -10.78
N ALA A 71 3.19 20.45 -11.42
CA ALA A 71 2.65 21.73 -10.95
C ALA A 71 1.96 21.64 -9.57
N THR A 72 1.46 20.47 -9.19
CA THR A 72 0.87 20.21 -7.87
C THR A 72 1.93 19.84 -6.84
N PHE A 73 2.94 19.04 -7.23
CA PHE A 73 3.98 18.55 -6.34
C PHE A 73 4.90 19.68 -5.84
N GLY A 74 5.36 20.56 -6.74
CA GLY A 74 6.24 21.69 -6.40
C GLY A 74 5.55 23.07 -6.38
N GLY A 75 4.25 23.12 -6.63
CA GLY A 75 3.49 24.37 -6.70
C GLY A 75 2.75 24.70 -5.40
N PRO A 76 1.58 25.36 -5.48
CA PRO A 76 0.93 25.98 -4.31
C PRO A 76 0.51 24.96 -3.24
N TYR A 77 0.29 23.70 -3.63
CA TYR A 77 -0.12 22.63 -2.72
C TYR A 77 1.03 21.98 -1.97
N GLN A 78 2.28 22.19 -2.38
CA GLN A 78 3.49 21.64 -1.73
C GLN A 78 3.33 20.16 -1.36
N ALA A 79 2.87 19.34 -2.31
CA ALA A 79 2.42 17.99 -2.00
C ALA A 79 3.58 17.13 -1.46
N GLN A 80 3.33 16.47 -0.33
CA GLN A 80 4.26 15.53 0.30
C GLN A 80 3.66 14.13 0.28
N THR A 81 4.52 13.12 0.11
CA THR A 81 4.10 11.71 0.08
C THR A 81 4.76 10.96 1.22
N VAL A 82 3.99 10.08 1.84
CA VAL A 82 4.45 9.18 2.90
C VAL A 82 3.89 7.79 2.63
N CYS A 83 4.59 6.77 3.12
CA CYS A 83 4.18 5.38 3.01
C CYS A 83 3.78 4.83 4.38
N GLY A 84 2.78 3.94 4.39
CA GLY A 84 2.24 3.36 5.62
C GLY A 84 1.47 4.36 6.48
N PHE A 85 1.36 4.05 7.77
CA PHE A 85 0.64 4.87 8.76
C PHE A 85 1.59 5.88 9.41
N THR A 86 2.17 6.77 8.59
CA THR A 86 3.18 7.74 9.02
C THR A 86 2.76 9.18 8.72
N PHE A 87 3.42 10.14 9.37
CA PHE A 87 3.29 11.57 9.05
C PHE A 87 4.56 12.07 8.36
N PRO A 88 4.47 13.15 7.57
CA PRO A 88 5.64 13.77 6.99
C PRO A 88 6.61 14.27 8.07
N ALA A 89 7.90 14.14 7.81
CA ALA A 89 8.93 14.62 8.72
C ALA A 89 8.77 16.13 8.97
N GLY A 90 8.80 16.55 10.24
CA GLY A 90 8.65 17.96 10.63
C GLY A 90 7.22 18.40 10.97
N VAL A 91 6.22 17.56 10.78
CA VAL A 91 4.86 17.80 11.29
C VAL A 91 4.78 17.31 12.74
N LEU A 92 5.28 18.10 13.69
CA LEU A 92 5.01 17.91 15.12
C LEU A 92 3.57 18.33 15.38
N ARG A 93 2.69 17.37 15.72
CA ARG A 93 1.38 17.71 16.28
C ARG A 93 1.53 17.89 17.78
N GLU A 94 1.15 19.05 18.31
CA GLU A 94 0.83 19.17 19.73
C GLU A 94 -0.24 18.11 20.05
N GLY A 95 0.12 17.09 20.83
CA GLY A 95 -0.81 16.09 21.37
C GLY A 95 -0.61 14.63 21.00
N THR A 96 0.42 14.21 20.24
CA THR A 96 0.68 12.77 20.09
C THR A 96 1.46 12.24 21.29
N ASN A 97 0.73 11.73 22.28
CA ASN A 97 1.29 10.78 23.25
C ASN A 97 1.96 9.65 22.45
N SER A 98 3.19 9.32 22.81
CA SER A 98 3.95 8.20 22.26
C SER A 98 3.04 6.97 22.23
N ALA A 99 2.64 6.55 21.03
CA ALA A 99 1.82 5.36 20.86
C ALA A 99 2.68 4.15 21.23
N THR A 100 2.63 3.76 22.51
CA THR A 100 3.02 2.43 22.93
C THR A 100 2.13 1.46 22.15
N ARG A 101 2.76 0.57 21.35
CA ARG A 101 2.04 -0.53 20.68
C ARG A 101 1.20 -1.25 21.74
N PRO A 102 -0.09 -1.51 21.53
CA PRO A 102 -0.76 -2.49 22.38
C PRO A 102 -0.01 -3.81 22.21
N GLU A 103 0.47 -4.36 23.33
CA GLU A 103 1.04 -5.69 23.37
C GLU A 103 0.01 -6.67 22.81
N ALA A 104 0.47 -7.60 21.97
CA ALA A 104 -0.38 -8.68 21.51
C ALA A 104 -0.76 -9.51 22.75
N ASP A 105 -2.04 -9.48 23.13
CA ASP A 105 -2.58 -10.41 24.11
C ASP A 105 -2.37 -11.83 23.59
N SER A 106 -1.39 -12.51 24.20
CA SER A 106 -1.21 -13.95 24.12
C SER A 106 -2.33 -14.62 24.92
N GLU A 107 -3.40 -15.03 24.25
CA GLU A 107 -4.36 -15.99 24.83
C GLU A 107 -3.90 -17.42 24.56
N ASP A 108 -2.99 -17.91 25.41
CA ASP A 108 -2.82 -19.35 25.64
C ASP A 108 -3.87 -19.83 26.66
N GLY A 109 -4.82 -20.63 26.18
CA GLY A 109 -5.43 -21.77 26.87
C GLY A 109 -6.24 -21.55 28.15
N ASN A 110 -7.54 -21.89 28.09
CA ASN A 110 -8.08 -22.73 29.16
C ASN A 110 -9.19 -23.69 28.72
N SER A 111 -8.94 -24.94 29.02
CA SER A 111 -9.82 -26.10 29.03
C SER A 111 -11.08 -25.86 29.85
N SER A 112 -12.25 -26.27 29.34
CA SER A 112 -13.44 -26.52 30.16
C SER A 112 -14.14 -27.81 29.73
N LYS A 113 -13.71 -28.87 30.42
CA LYS A 113 -14.49 -30.00 30.97
C LYS A 113 -15.96 -30.10 30.52
N ASN A 114 -16.23 -31.07 29.64
CA ASN A 114 -17.57 -31.64 29.48
C ASN A 114 -17.79 -32.76 30.52
N ASN A 115 -18.71 -32.53 31.47
CA ASN A 115 -19.18 -33.58 32.38
C ASN A 115 -20.39 -34.32 31.78
N LYS A 116 -20.11 -35.53 31.31
CA LYS A 116 -20.76 -36.83 31.58
C LYS A 116 -22.27 -36.90 31.90
N THR A 117 -23.00 -37.69 31.09
CA THR A 117 -23.91 -38.80 31.47
C THR A 117 -24.30 -39.57 30.18
N SER A 118 -23.66 -40.69 29.80
CA SER A 118 -23.89 -42.10 30.20
C SER A 118 -25.23 -42.73 29.79
N SER A 119 -25.19 -43.61 28.78
CA SER A 119 -25.94 -44.88 28.66
C SER A 119 -25.58 -45.54 27.31
N SER A 120 -24.73 -46.59 27.24
CA SER A 120 -25.09 -48.03 27.29
C SER A 120 -26.09 -48.44 26.19
N LYS A 121 -25.89 -49.43 25.30
CA LYS A 121 -25.08 -50.66 25.26
C LYS A 121 -24.95 -51.20 23.82
N ASP A 122 -23.85 -51.92 23.56
CA ASP A 122 -23.68 -53.28 22.97
C ASP A 122 -24.69 -53.73 21.89
N VAL A 123 -24.33 -54.33 20.74
CA VAL A 123 -23.30 -55.33 20.37
C VAL A 123 -22.99 -55.19 18.88
#